data_AF-A0AAD2JFN1-F1
#
_entry.id   AF-A0AAD2JFN1-F1
#
_cell.length_a   1.000
_cell.length_b   1.000
_cell.length_c   1.000
_cell.angle_alpha   90.00
_cell.angle_beta   90.00
_cell.angle_gamma   90.00
#
_symmetry.space_group_name_H-M   'P 1'
#
loop_
_entity.id
_entity.type
_entity.pdbx_description
1 polymer ?
#
loop_
_entity_poly.entity_id
_entity_poly.type
_entity_poly.pdbx_seq_one_letter_code
_entity_poly.pdbx_strand_id
1 'polypeptide(L)' 'MSAEPLPERDELECELVELIDAHASERAALRVTYEKLKIVLADADRAVSKGFIQGVFSEGARPPREAI' A
#
# COMPACT_ATOMS: atom_id res chain seq x y z
N MET A 1 5.46 44.24 12.51
CA MET A 1 5.57 43.13 11.55
C MET A 1 4.34 42.27 11.74
N SER A 2 3.41 42.30 10.78
CA SER A 2 2.24 41.42 10.81
C SER A 2 2.67 40.04 10.34
N ALA A 3 2.30 38.99 11.08
CA ALA A 3 2.48 37.62 10.61
C ALA A 3 1.48 37.39 9.47
N GLU A 4 1.99 37.12 8.28
CA GLU A 4 1.18 36.56 7.19
C GLU A 4 0.58 35.22 7.66
N PRO A 5 -0.72 34.97 7.44
CA PRO A 5 -1.30 33.67 7.76
C PRO A 5 -0.58 32.59 6.93
N LEU A 6 -0.19 31.50 7.60
CA LEU A 6 0.38 30.35 6.90
C LEU A 6 -0.64 29.83 5.88
N PRO A 7 -0.19 29.38 4.70
CA PRO A 7 -1.08 28.76 3.72
C PRO A 7 -1.86 27.62 4.39
N GLU A 8 -3.15 27.53 4.07
CA GLU A 8 -4.00 26.44 4.54
C GLU A 8 -3.42 25.13 4.00
N ARG A 9 -3.08 24.21 4.93
CA ARG A 9 -2.59 22.89 4.54
C ARG A 9 -3.74 22.08 3.96
N ASP A 10 -3.48 21.38 2.87
CA ASP A 10 -4.45 20.40 2.36
C ASP A 10 -4.46 19.14 3.24
N GLU A 11 -5.44 18.26 2.99
CA GLU A 11 -5.62 17.03 3.78
C GLU A 11 -4.37 16.15 3.76
N LEU A 12 -3.70 16.06 2.60
CA LEU A 12 -2.49 15.26 2.44
C LEU A 12 -1.32 15.85 3.23
N GLU A 13 -1.16 17.16 3.21
CA GLU A 13 -0.15 17.86 4.00
C GLU A 13 -0.37 17.67 5.50
N CYS A 14 -1.63 17.64 5.95
CA CYS A 14 -1.97 17.32 7.34
C CYS A 14 -1.58 15.89 7.70
N GLU A 15 -1.94 14.90 6.88
CA GLU A 15 -1.56 13.50 7.09
C GLU A 15 -0.04 13.29 7.11
N LEU A 16 0.70 13.97 6.24
CA LEU A 16 2.17 13.90 6.21
C LEU A 16 2.79 14.45 7.50
N VAL A 17 2.25 15.53 8.04
CA VAL A 17 2.73 16.13 9.28
C VAL A 17 2.47 15.19 10.45
N GLU A 18 1.27 14.62 10.55
CA GLU A 18 0.95 13.64 11.58
C GLU A 18 1.86 12.42 11.53
N LEU A 19 2.19 11.95 10.32
CA LEU A 19 3.12 10.85 10.10
C LEU A 19 4.55 11.20 10.54
N ILE A 20 5.01 12.42 10.25
CA ILE A 20 6.34 12.90 10.67
C ILE A 20 6.39 13.01 12.19
N ASP A 21 5.37 13.59 12.81
CA ASP A 21 5.26 13.75 14.26
C ASP A 21 5.26 12.40 14.99
N ALA A 22 4.55 11.41 14.44
CA ALA A 22 4.53 10.05 14.98
C ALA A 22 5.88 9.31 14.90
N HIS A 23 6.76 9.73 13.99
CA HIS A 23 8.05 9.06 13.72
C HIS A 23 9.27 9.96 13.98
N ALA A 24 9.08 11.13 14.59
CA ALA A 24 10.10 12.10 14.99
C ALA A 24 10.96 12.71 13.88
N SER A 25 10.89 12.23 12.64
CA SER A 25 11.58 12.82 11.48
C SER A 25 10.99 12.34 10.17
N GLU A 26 11.11 13.17 9.13
CA GLU A 26 10.76 12.82 7.74
C GLU A 26 11.43 11.53 7.28
N ARG A 27 12.73 11.36 7.59
CA ARG A 27 13.48 10.17 7.20
C ARG A 27 12.94 8.90 7.88
N ALA A 28 12.54 8.99 9.14
CA ALA A 28 11.95 7.86 9.85
C ALA A 28 10.55 7.54 9.33
N ALA A 29 9.72 8.56 9.09
CA ALA A 29 8.41 8.44 8.45
C ALA A 29 8.52 7.72 7.09
N LEU A 30 9.39 8.21 6.20
CA LEU A 30 9.63 7.58 4.89
C LEU A 30 10.08 6.13 5.01
N ARG A 31 10.98 5.83 5.97
CA ARG A 31 11.45 4.46 6.19
C ARG A 31 10.30 3.54 6.61
N VAL A 32 9.45 3.97 7.53
CA VAL A 32 8.29 3.18 7.98
C VAL A 32 7.29 2.97 6.84
N THR A 33 6.99 4.01 6.06
CA THR A 33 6.11 3.91 4.89
C THR A 33 6.65 2.90 3.87
N TYR A 34 7.95 2.95 3.59
CA TYR A 34 8.58 2.01 2.66
C TYR A 34 8.54 0.56 3.16
N GLU A 35 8.81 0.32 4.44
CA GLU A 35 8.72 -1.03 5.01
C GLU A 35 7.27 -1.56 5.02
N LYS A 36 6.28 -0.71 5.33
CA LYS A 36 4.86 -1.08 5.24
C LYS A 36 4.46 -1.42 3.80
N LEU A 37 4.92 -0.63 2.82
CA LEU A 37 4.65 -0.91 1.40
C LEU A 37 5.20 -2.27 0.98
N LYS A 38 6.42 -2.63 1.39
CA LYS A 38 6.98 -3.97 1.11
C LYS A 38 6.09 -5.09 1.64
N ILE A 39 5.55 -4.95 2.85
CA ILE A 39 4.66 -5.94 3.46
C ILE A 39 3.40 -6.09 2.61
N VAL A 40 2.77 -4.98 2.23
CA VAL A 40 1.56 -4.99 1.37
C VAL A 40 1.86 -5.65 0.02
N LEU A 41 3.00 -5.35 -0.60
CA LEU A 41 3.40 -5.96 -1.86
C LEU A 41 3.67 -7.46 -1.72
N ALA A 42 4.30 -7.90 -0.63
CA ALA A 42 4.52 -9.32 -0.36
C ALA A 42 3.20 -10.08 -0.14
N ASP A 43 2.24 -9.47 0.57
CA ASP A 43 0.93 -10.05 0.76
C ASP A 43 0.11 -10.09 -0.52
N ALA A 44 0.21 -9.05 -1.37
CA ALA A 44 -0.41 -9.04 -2.70
C ALA A 44 0.15 -10.17 -3.58
N ASP A 45 1.47 -10.36 -3.60
CA ASP A 45 2.11 -11.46 -4.33
C ASP A 45 1.65 -12.84 -3.80
N ARG A 46 1.53 -12.98 -2.47
CA ARG A 46 1.02 -14.19 -1.84
C ARG A 46 -0.45 -14.45 -2.15
N ALA A 47 -1.29 -13.43 -2.21
CA ALA A 47 -2.71 -13.55 -2.54
C ALA A 47 -2.90 -13.98 -4.00
N VAL A 48 -2.16 -13.36 -4.93
CA VAL A 48 -2.13 -13.74 -6.35
C VAL A 48 -1.61 -15.16 -6.53
N SER A 49 -0.50 -15.50 -5.86
CA SER A 49 0.09 -16.85 -5.89
C SER A 49 -0.84 -17.90 -5.28
N LYS A 50 -1.53 -17.62 -4.17
CA LYS A 50 -2.51 -18.54 -3.58
C LYS A 50 -3.70 -18.76 -4.50
N GLY A 51 -4.27 -17.70 -5.08
CA GLY A 51 -5.37 -17.86 -6.04
C GLY A 51 -4.93 -18.59 -7.31
N PHE A 52 -3.66 -18.47 -7.71
CA PHE A 52 -3.07 -19.25 -8.81
C PHE A 52 -2.94 -20.73 -8.45
N ILE A 53 -2.34 -21.05 -7.29
CA ILE A 53 -2.17 -22.43 -6.79
C ILE A 53 -3.52 -23.11 -6.53
N GLN A 54 -4.47 -22.40 -5.93
CA GLN A 54 -5.80 -22.93 -5.63
C GLN A 54 -6.71 -22.98 -6.86
N GLY A 55 -6.24 -22.49 -8.02
CA GLY A 55 -7.01 -22.50 -9.27
C GLY A 55 -8.26 -21.62 -9.25
N VAL A 56 -8.39 -20.73 -8.27
CA VAL A 56 -9.56 -19.84 -8.10
C VAL A 56 -9.58 -18.76 -9.19
N PHE A 57 -8.41 -18.34 -9.70
CA PHE A 57 -8.34 -17.53 -10.92
C PHE A 57 -8.61 -18.33 -12.22
N SER A 58 -8.67 -19.67 -12.15
CA SER A 58 -8.94 -20.56 -13.29
C SER A 58 -10.35 -21.14 -13.30
N GLU A 59 -11.18 -20.83 -12.30
CA GLU A 59 -12.55 -21.34 -12.18
C GLU A 59 -13.40 -20.71 -13.30
N GLY A 60 -13.45 -21.39 -14.45
CA GLY A 60 -14.08 -20.94 -15.71
C GLY A 60 -13.12 -20.69 -16.89
N ALA A 61 -11.80 -20.62 -16.66
CA ALA A 61 -10.79 -20.39 -17.71
C ALA A 61 -10.00 -21.65 -18.10
N ARG A 62 -10.21 -22.79 -17.41
CA ARG A 62 -9.61 -24.06 -17.81
C ARG A 62 -10.35 -24.61 -19.04
N PRO A 63 -9.64 -25.01 -20.11
CA PRO A 63 -10.26 -25.76 -21.20
C PRO A 63 -10.95 -27.00 -20.64
N PRO A 64 -12.11 -27.42 -21.17
CA PRO A 64 -12.72 -28.67 -20.76
C PRO A 64 -11.69 -29.79 -20.95
N ARG A 65 -11.41 -30.55 -19.88
CA ARG A 65 -10.63 -31.79 -20.01
C ARG A 65 -11.45 -32.69 -20.93
N GLU A 66 -10.94 -32.99 -22.12
CA GLU A 66 -11.48 -34.06 -22.94
C GLU A 66 -11.47 -35.33 -22.09
N ALA A 67 -12.67 -35.88 -21.87
CA ALA A 67 -12.82 -37.16 -21.20
C ALA A 67 -12.24 -38.23 -22.13
N ILE A 68 -11.18 -38.90 -21.67
CA ILE A 68 -10.66 -40.14 -22.26
C ILE A 68 -11.54 -41.29 -21.81
#